data_AF-A0AAP8Q8E0-F1
#
_entry.id   AF-A0AAP8Q8E0-F1
#
_cell.length_a   1.000
_cell.length_b   1.000
_cell.length_c   1.000
_cell.angle_alpha   90.00
_cell.angle_beta   90.00
_cell.angle_gamma   90.00
#
_symmetry.space_group_name_H-M   'P 1'
#
loop_
_entity.id
_entity.type
_entity.pdbx_description
1 polymer ?
#
loop_
_entity_poly.entity_id
_entity_poly.type
_entity_poly.pdbx_seq_one_letter_code
_entity_poly.pdbx_strand_id
1 'polypeptide(L)'
;MCEVLNIPRSTYYSYKKEASPRENENQQITKRIMQIHLESKGRYGAPKIHFLLRSEGVSISLKRTQRLMKKANYKKEIPPAIK
;
A
#
# COMPACT_ATOMS: atom_id res chain seq x y z
N MET A 1 -33.72 -12.53 1.11
CA MET A 1 -33.22 -11.14 1.31
C MET A 1 -32.24 -10.73 0.20
N CYS A 2 -32.52 -11.11 -1.05
CA CYS A 2 -31.73 -10.74 -2.25
C CYS A 2 -32.65 -10.75 -3.48
N GLU A 3 -33.82 -10.10 -3.40
CA GLU A 3 -34.73 -9.94 -4.56
C GLU A 3 -34.98 -8.47 -4.91
N VAL A 4 -34.47 -7.53 -4.11
CA VAL A 4 -34.77 -6.09 -4.25
C VAL A 4 -33.74 -5.34 -5.09
N LEU A 5 -32.54 -5.92 -5.31
CA LEU A 5 -31.46 -5.28 -6.06
C LEU A 5 -30.90 -6.30 -7.06
N ASN A 6 -31.18 -6.07 -8.33
CA ASN A 6 -30.88 -6.91 -9.49
C ASN A 6 -29.36 -6.96 -9.78
N ILE A 7 -28.59 -7.43 -8.79
CA ILE A 7 -27.13 -7.38 -8.79
C ILE A 7 -26.61 -8.83 -8.74
N PRO A 8 -25.70 -9.23 -9.66
CA PRO A 8 -25.07 -10.55 -9.63
C PRO A 8 -24.40 -10.82 -8.28
N ARG A 9 -24.50 -12.06 -7.76
CA ARG A 9 -23.86 -12.46 -6.48
C ARG A 9 -22.37 -12.13 -6.43
N SER A 10 -21.67 -12.19 -7.56
CA SER A 10 -20.25 -11.82 -7.70
C SER A 10 -19.98 -10.35 -7.38
N THR A 11 -20.93 -9.46 -7.71
CA THR A 11 -20.83 -8.02 -7.46
C THR A 11 -21.09 -7.70 -5.99
N TYR A 12 -22.00 -8.42 -5.32
CA TYR A 12 -22.27 -8.28 -3.87
C TYR A 12 -21.01 -8.54 -3.03
N TYR A 13 -20.28 -9.63 -3.31
CA TYR A 13 -19.01 -9.93 -2.61
C TYR A 13 -17.84 -9.05 -3.06
N SER A 14 -17.89 -8.45 -4.25
CA SER A 14 -16.86 -7.51 -4.71
C SER A 14 -16.99 -6.15 -4.03
N TYR A 15 -18.23 -5.71 -3.74
CA TYR A 15 -18.51 -4.48 -3.01
C TYR A 15 -18.26 -4.63 -1.51
N LYS A 16 -18.47 -5.83 -0.96
CA LYS A 16 -18.27 -6.14 0.47
C LYS A 16 -16.87 -6.66 0.81
N LYS A 17 -15.85 -6.34 0.00
CA LYS A 17 -14.46 -6.55 0.42
C LYS A 17 -14.05 -5.38 1.30
N GLU A 18 -14.43 -5.47 2.57
CA GLU A 18 -13.75 -4.71 3.61
C GLU A 18 -12.26 -5.08 3.55
N ALA A 19 -11.38 -4.07 3.50
CA ALA A 19 -9.96 -4.28 3.39
C ALA A 19 -9.50 -5.21 4.53
N SER A 20 -8.90 -6.34 4.16
CA SER A 20 -8.41 -7.30 5.15
C SER A 20 -7.45 -6.58 6.12
N PRO A 21 -7.32 -7.00 7.40
CA PRO A 21 -6.34 -6.43 8.32
C PRO A 21 -4.93 -6.35 7.71
N ARG A 22 -4.59 -7.33 6.87
CA ARG A 22 -3.34 -7.39 6.10
C ARG A 22 -3.25 -6.33 5.00
N GLU A 23 -4.36 -5.97 4.37
CA GLU A 23 -4.40 -4.88 3.39
C GLU A 23 -4.22 -3.52 4.06
N ASN A 24 -4.83 -3.32 5.23
CA ASN A 24 -4.66 -2.06 5.97
C ASN A 24 -3.19 -1.88 6.43
N GLU A 25 -2.57 -2.93 6.96
CA GLU A 25 -1.14 -2.94 7.29
C GLU A 25 -0.27 -2.66 6.05
N ASN A 26 -0.56 -3.33 4.92
CA ASN A 26 0.15 -3.08 3.67
C ASN A 26 -0.01 -1.63 3.19
N GLN A 27 -1.19 -1.02 3.35
CA GLN A 27 -1.41 0.39 2.99
C GLN A 27 -0.59 1.33 3.87
N GLN A 28 -0.53 1.09 5.19
CA GLN A 28 0.29 1.88 6.10
C GLN A 28 1.78 1.80 5.74
N ILE A 29 2.30 0.59 5.54
CA ILE A 29 3.70 0.37 5.13
C ILE A 29 3.97 1.05 3.78
N THR A 30 3.03 0.95 2.83
CA THR A 30 3.19 1.57 1.51
C THR A 30 3.24 3.09 1.60
N LYS A 31 2.38 3.70 2.42
CA LYS A 31 2.41 5.16 2.69
C LYS A 31 3.76 5.59 3.25
N ARG A 32 4.30 4.84 4.22
CA ARG A 32 5.61 5.16 4.81
C ARG A 32 6.76 5.02 3.81
N ILE A 33 6.75 3.95 3.00
CA ILE A 33 7.71 3.77 1.88
C ILE A 33 7.67 4.97 0.94
N MET A 34 6.49 5.44 0.56
CA MET A 34 6.34 6.58 -0.34
C MET A 34 6.85 7.88 0.29
N GLN A 35 6.57 8.11 1.56
CA GLN A 35 7.05 9.29 2.29
C GLN A 35 8.58 9.35 2.30
N ILE A 36 9.24 8.26 2.70
CA ILE A 36 10.71 8.16 2.71
C ILE A 36 11.29 8.37 1.30
N HIS A 37 10.64 7.80 0.29
CA HIS A 37 11.07 7.94 -1.10
C HIS A 37 10.94 9.40 -1.59
N LEU A 38 9.86 10.09 -1.20
CA LEU A 38 9.60 11.49 -1.53
C LEU A 38 10.58 12.44 -0.81
N GLU A 39 10.81 12.24 0.49
CA GLU A 39 11.81 12.98 1.29
C GLU A 39 13.21 12.85 0.67
N SER A 40 13.50 11.68 0.12
CA SER A 40 14.79 11.38 -0.53
C SER A 40 14.85 11.83 -1.99
N LYS A 41 13.81 12.49 -2.52
CA LYS A 41 13.67 12.88 -3.93
C LYS A 41 13.90 11.73 -4.91
N GLY A 42 13.49 10.53 -4.54
CA GLY A 42 13.66 9.33 -5.35
C GLY A 42 15.06 8.69 -5.33
N ARG A 43 16.03 9.21 -4.56
CA ARG A 43 17.38 8.62 -4.48
C ARG A 43 17.43 7.27 -3.79
N TYR A 44 16.51 7.00 -2.86
CA TYR A 44 16.55 5.79 -2.06
C TYR A 44 15.76 4.67 -2.74
N GLY A 45 16.48 3.59 -3.03
CA GLY A 45 15.92 2.33 -3.49
C GLY A 45 15.44 1.43 -2.34
N ALA A 46 14.90 0.27 -2.71
CA ALA A 46 14.33 -0.70 -1.77
C ALA A 46 15.26 -1.11 -0.60
N PRO A 47 16.58 -1.31 -0.78
CA PRO A 47 17.47 -1.69 0.34
C PRO A 47 17.55 -0.62 1.44
N LYS A 48 17.65 0.65 1.04
CA LYS A 48 17.81 1.78 1.98
C LYS A 48 16.49 2.10 2.68
N ILE A 49 15.37 2.01 1.95
CA ILE A 49 14.03 2.16 2.54
C ILE A 49 13.72 1.01 3.51
N HIS A 50 14.10 -0.23 3.19
CA HIS A 50 13.97 -1.37 4.10
C HIS A 50 14.77 -1.16 5.40
N PHE A 51 16.00 -0.63 5.31
CA PHE A 51 16.80 -0.31 6.48
C PHE A 51 16.13 0.75 7.37
N LEU A 52 15.60 1.82 6.77
CA LEU A 52 14.88 2.87 7.50
C LEU A 52 13.61 2.34 8.17
N LEU A 53 12.82 1.54 7.46
CA LEU A 53 11.63 0.90 8.03
C LEU A 53 11.97 -0.02 9.21
N ARG A 54 13.07 -0.78 9.11
CA ARG A 54 13.55 -1.61 10.21
C ARG A 54 13.98 -0.77 11.41
N SER A 55 14.61 0.38 11.18
CA SER A 55 14.97 1.35 12.23
C SER A 55 13.75 1.98 12.90
N GLU A 56 12.63 2.08 12.18
CA GLU A 56 11.34 2.55 12.70
C GLU A 56 10.52 1.46 13.42
N GLY A 57 11.09 0.24 13.56
CA GLY A 57 10.41 -0.90 14.21
C GLY A 57 9.50 -1.69 13.27
N VAL A 58 9.47 -1.39 11.97
CA VAL A 58 8.69 -2.13 10.97
C VAL A 58 9.50 -3.33 10.48
N SER A 59 9.19 -4.51 11.02
CA SER A 59 9.83 -5.77 10.61
C SER A 59 9.19 -6.33 9.33
N ILE A 60 9.74 -5.95 8.17
CA ILE A 60 9.34 -6.49 6.86
C ILE A 60 10.53 -7.04 6.10
N SER A 61 10.30 -8.03 5.25
CA SER A 61 11.34 -8.55 4.36
C SER A 61 11.63 -7.58 3.22
N LEU A 62 12.89 -7.51 2.78
CA LEU A 62 13.30 -6.74 1.60
C LEU A 62 12.46 -7.07 0.36
N LYS A 63 12.09 -8.34 0.18
CA LYS A 63 11.22 -8.80 -0.92
C LYS A 63 9.79 -8.25 -0.80
N ARG A 64 9.24 -8.11 0.43
CA ARG A 64 7.96 -7.44 0.68
C ARG A 64 8.07 -5.95 0.35
N THR A 65 9.14 -5.27 0.76
CA THR A 65 9.40 -3.86 0.42
C THR A 65 9.47 -3.64 -1.07
N GLN A 66 10.23 -4.45 -1.81
CA GLN A 66 10.34 -4.38 -3.27
C GLN A 66 8.97 -4.57 -3.95
N ARG A 67 8.18 -5.54 -3.49
CA ARG A 67 6.83 -5.78 -4.03
C ARG A 67 5.90 -4.60 -3.76
N LEU A 68 5.94 -4.01 -2.56
CA LEU A 68 5.12 -2.85 -2.20
C LEU A 68 5.56 -1.60 -2.97
N MET A 69 6.87 -1.35 -3.10
CA MET A 69 7.40 -0.29 -3.96
C MET A 69 6.97 -0.46 -5.41
N LYS A 70 7.06 -1.68 -5.95
CA LYS A 70 6.63 -1.97 -7.32
C LYS A 70 5.12 -1.75 -7.50
N LYS A 71 4.30 -2.20 -6.55
CA LYS A 71 2.85 -1.95 -6.53
C LYS A 71 2.51 -0.45 -6.43
N ALA A 72 3.26 0.30 -5.62
CA ALA A 72 3.08 1.74 -5.48
C ALA A 72 3.46 2.49 -6.77
N ASN A 73 4.52 2.08 -7.47
CA ASN A 73 4.96 2.70 -8.72
C ASN A 73 3.98 2.53 -9.90
N TYR A 74 3.05 1.57 -9.84
CA TYR A 74 2.00 1.43 -10.87
C TYR A 74 0.76 2.31 -10.62
N LYS A 75 0.63 2.90 -9.44
CA LYS A 75 -0.35 3.95 -9.17
C LYS A 75 0.36 5.29 -9.18
N LYS A 76 0.48 5.85 -10.39
CA LYS A 76 0.84 7.24 -10.63
C LYS A 76 -0.30 8.16 -10.16
N GLU A 77 -0.61 8.10 -8.87
CA GLU A 77 -1.35 9.13 -8.14
C GLU A 77 -0.49 9.44 -6.93
N ILE A 78 0.49 10.31 -7.19
CA ILE A 78 1.17 11.07 -6.16
C ILE A 78 0.08 12.00 -5.60
N PRO A 79 -0.44 11.84 -4.37
CA PRO A 79 -1.16 12.94 -3.75
C PRO A 79 -0.10 14.03 -3.59
N PRO A 80 -0.29 15.23 -4.18
CA PRO A 80 0.65 16.31 -3.97
C PRO A 80 0.77 16.56 -2.48
N ALA A 81 2.01 16.83 -2.06
CA ALA A 81 2.42 17.27 -0.75
C ALA A 81 1.26 17.80 0.11
N ILE A 82 1.07 17.18 1.28
CA ILE A 82 0.35 17.83 2.38
C ILE A 82 1.18 19.09 2.69
N LYS A 83 0.65 20.24 2.28
CA LYS A 83 1.10 21.58 2.66
C LYS A 83 0.93 21.78 4.17
#